data_AF-A0AAU8JCQ8-F1
#
_entry.id   AF-A0AAU8JCQ8-F1
#
_cell.length_a   1.000
_cell.length_b   1.000
_cell.length_c   1.000
_cell.angle_alpha   90.00
_cell.angle_beta   90.00
_cell.angle_gamma   90.00
#
_symmetry.space_group_name_H-M   'P 1'
#
loop_
_entity.id
_entity.type
_entity.pdbx_description
1 polymer ?
#
loop_
_entity_poly.entity_id
_entity_poly.type
_entity_poly.pdbx_seq_one_letter_code
_entity_poly.pdbx_strand_id
1 'polypeptide(L)'
;MNADVIQQVKEIFAQIEGQTAVLQAATGLNCPAGCGRCCENPEVETTVLEMIPLALELWQRGEALEWLSRSQAVENRGPCVFYQPDPFVPGNGRCSVYEFRPSLCRLFAFATVTNKQGKPELAACIRHKEMMPETVAQTKAAIADGLPAPNFAEISIQLAMLDPSGIERFPINQALTLALQRVGLIAQLTGDGGE
;
A
#
# COMPACT_ATOMS: atom_id res chain seq x y z
N MET A 1 -14.25 -2.81 -16.87
CA MET A 1 -13.05 -3.17 -16.08
C MET A 1 -12.89 -4.67 -16.16
N ASN A 2 -11.69 -5.21 -16.38
CA ASN A 2 -11.53 -6.66 -16.42
C ASN A 2 -11.51 -7.20 -14.98
N ALA A 3 -12.54 -7.96 -14.60
CA ALA A 3 -12.64 -8.56 -13.26
C ALA A 3 -11.40 -9.43 -12.95
N ASP A 4 -10.83 -10.07 -13.96
CA ASP A 4 -9.62 -10.90 -13.85
C ASP A 4 -8.43 -10.07 -13.37
N VAL A 5 -8.27 -8.84 -13.87
CA VAL A 5 -7.17 -7.95 -13.49
C VAL A 5 -7.29 -7.52 -12.03
N ILE A 6 -8.50 -7.23 -11.54
CA ILE A 6 -8.74 -6.88 -10.13
C ILE A 6 -8.35 -8.06 -9.24
N GLN A 7 -8.73 -9.27 -9.64
CA GLN A 7 -8.41 -10.49 -8.92
C GLN A 7 -6.90 -10.73 -8.87
N GLN A 8 -6.19 -10.56 -10.00
CA GLN A 8 -4.74 -10.65 -10.07
C GLN A 8 -4.02 -9.62 -9.18
N VAL A 9 -4.53 -8.39 -9.09
CA VAL A 9 -4.00 -7.38 -8.16
C VAL A 9 -4.15 -7.84 -6.70
N LYS A 10 -5.32 -8.39 -6.34
CA LYS A 10 -5.56 -8.94 -4.99
C LYS A 10 -4.63 -10.13 -4.69
N GLU A 11 -4.34 -10.97 -5.68
CA GLU A 11 -3.41 -12.10 -5.54
C GLU A 11 -1.98 -11.61 -5.28
N ILE A 12 -1.52 -10.56 -5.97
CA ILE A 12 -0.23 -9.92 -5.68
C ILE A 12 -0.21 -9.39 -4.24
N PHE A 13 -1.30 -8.77 -3.77
CA PHE A 13 -1.38 -8.30 -2.38
C PHE A 13 -1.29 -9.43 -1.37
N ALA A 14 -2.00 -10.54 -1.58
CA ALA A 14 -1.93 -11.72 -0.73
C ALA A 14 -0.54 -12.36 -0.73
N GLN A 15 0.14 -12.36 -1.88
CA GLN A 15 1.54 -12.81 -1.97
C GLN A 15 2.46 -11.95 -1.10
N ILE A 16 2.35 -10.62 -1.16
CA ILE A 16 3.15 -9.71 -0.33
C ILE A 16 2.93 -10.02 1.15
N GLU A 17 1.67 -10.17 1.57
CA GLU A 17 1.32 -10.48 2.95
C GLU A 17 1.92 -11.81 3.42
N GLY A 18 1.88 -12.84 2.57
CA GLY A 18 2.52 -14.13 2.86
C GLY A 18 4.03 -14.01 3.04
N GLN A 19 4.72 -13.30 2.14
CA GLN A 19 6.17 -13.08 2.24
C GLN A 19 6.54 -12.23 3.46
N THR A 20 5.77 -11.18 3.74
CA THR A 20 5.94 -10.36 4.93
C THR A 20 5.72 -11.17 6.19
N ALA A 21 4.67 -12.01 6.28
CA ALA A 21 4.42 -12.85 7.45
C ALA A 21 5.59 -13.80 7.74
N VAL A 22 6.18 -14.41 6.70
CA VAL A 22 7.39 -15.25 6.85
C VAL A 22 8.56 -14.46 7.41
N LEU A 23 8.84 -13.26 6.85
CA LEU A 23 9.89 -12.37 7.33
C LEU A 23 9.66 -12.00 8.81
N GLN A 24 8.45 -11.56 9.16
CA GLN A 24 8.10 -11.14 10.51
C GLN A 24 8.20 -12.29 11.52
N ALA A 25 7.77 -13.50 11.14
CA ALA A 25 7.86 -14.68 12.00
C ALA A 25 9.32 -15.10 12.23
N ALA A 26 10.17 -14.99 11.21
CA ALA A 26 11.57 -15.38 11.30
C ALA A 26 12.44 -14.38 12.09
N THR A 27 12.12 -13.07 12.00
CA THR A 27 13.01 -12.02 12.55
C THR A 27 12.40 -11.26 13.73
N GLY A 28 11.11 -11.37 13.98
CA GLY A 28 10.39 -10.57 14.96
C GLY A 28 10.20 -9.10 14.55
N LEU A 29 10.62 -8.69 13.34
CA LEU A 29 10.47 -7.32 12.84
C LEU A 29 8.98 -7.00 12.68
N ASN A 30 8.45 -6.09 13.48
CA ASN A 30 7.05 -5.66 13.43
C ASN A 30 6.96 -4.14 13.49
N CYS A 31 5.89 -3.55 12.98
CA CYS A 31 5.63 -2.13 13.25
C CYS A 31 5.44 -1.93 14.76
N PRO A 32 5.97 -0.84 15.36
CA PRO A 32 5.67 -0.50 16.74
C PRO A 32 4.15 -0.43 16.98
N ALA A 33 3.71 -0.78 18.19
CA ALA A 33 2.30 -0.77 18.55
C ALA A 33 1.69 0.62 18.32
N GLY A 34 0.60 0.67 17.56
CA GLY A 34 -0.07 1.93 17.20
C GLY A 34 0.67 2.76 16.15
N CYS A 35 1.62 2.21 15.41
CA CYS A 35 2.31 2.94 14.35
C CYS A 35 1.42 3.12 13.11
N GLY A 36 1.19 4.37 12.71
CA GLY A 36 0.55 4.77 11.45
C GLY A 36 1.40 5.75 10.63
N ARG A 37 2.69 5.88 10.97
CA ARG A 37 3.57 6.95 10.49
C ARG A 37 3.73 6.99 8.96
N CYS A 38 3.62 5.85 8.28
CA CYS A 38 3.66 5.80 6.83
C CYS A 38 2.47 6.52 6.18
N CYS A 39 1.30 6.58 6.82
CA CYS A 39 0.12 7.27 6.29
C CYS A 39 0.19 8.79 6.43
N GLU A 40 1.07 9.30 7.29
CA GLU A 40 1.32 10.74 7.45
C GLU A 40 2.21 11.31 6.32
N ASN A 41 2.92 10.45 5.57
CA ASN A 41 3.81 10.90 4.51
C ASN A 41 3.03 11.21 3.22
N PRO A 42 2.98 12.48 2.76
CA PRO A 42 2.29 12.85 1.52
C PRO A 42 2.99 12.33 0.25
N GLU A 43 4.25 11.92 0.34
CA GLU A 43 5.04 11.39 -0.78
C GLU A 43 4.80 9.89 -1.04
N VAL A 44 3.85 9.28 -0.33
CA VAL A 44 3.44 7.89 -0.62
C VAL A 44 2.75 7.87 -1.98
N GLU A 45 3.37 7.18 -2.93
CA GLU A 45 2.85 7.04 -4.28
C GLU A 45 2.33 5.62 -4.56
N THR A 46 1.32 5.52 -5.40
CA THR A 46 0.79 4.25 -5.88
C THR A 46 0.19 4.44 -7.27
N THR A 47 -0.16 3.34 -7.92
CA THR A 47 -0.77 3.34 -9.23
C THR A 47 -2.30 3.39 -9.11
N VAL A 48 -2.97 3.84 -10.17
CA VAL A 48 -4.44 3.80 -10.23
C VAL A 48 -4.93 2.37 -10.15
N LEU A 49 -4.21 1.43 -10.79
CA LEU A 49 -4.52 0.00 -10.78
C LEU A 49 -4.62 -0.56 -9.36
N GLU A 50 -3.66 -0.26 -8.51
CA GLU A 50 -3.62 -0.75 -7.13
C GLU A 50 -4.76 -0.20 -6.25
N MET A 51 -5.30 0.97 -6.60
CA MET A 51 -6.40 1.60 -5.86
C MET A 51 -7.77 1.15 -6.34
N ILE A 52 -7.87 0.43 -7.46
CA ILE A 52 -9.14 -0.08 -7.99
C ILE A 52 -9.89 -0.97 -7.00
N PRO A 53 -9.29 -1.96 -6.32
CA PRO A 53 -10.00 -2.78 -5.34
C PRO A 53 -10.66 -1.95 -4.24
N LEU A 54 -9.96 -0.94 -3.71
CA LEU A 54 -10.54 -0.02 -2.71
C LEU A 54 -11.65 0.83 -3.31
N ALA A 55 -11.45 1.37 -4.51
CA ALA A 55 -12.44 2.21 -5.16
C ALA A 55 -13.75 1.45 -5.45
N LEU A 56 -13.68 0.17 -5.82
CA LEU A 56 -14.86 -0.70 -5.95
C LEU A 56 -15.57 -0.88 -4.61
N GLU A 57 -14.83 -1.18 -3.55
CA GLU A 57 -15.40 -1.36 -2.22
C GLU A 57 -16.13 -0.10 -1.74
N LEU A 58 -15.49 1.07 -1.87
CA LEU A 58 -16.08 2.35 -1.50
C LEU A 58 -17.32 2.69 -2.34
N TRP A 59 -17.32 2.32 -3.62
CA TRP A 59 -18.49 2.48 -4.48
C TRP A 59 -19.65 1.58 -4.01
N GLN A 60 -19.39 0.31 -3.73
CA GLN A 60 -20.39 -0.65 -3.25
C GLN A 60 -20.98 -0.25 -1.89
N ARG A 61 -20.21 0.42 -1.04
CA ARG A 61 -20.68 0.98 0.24
C ARG A 61 -21.44 2.30 0.10
N GLY A 62 -21.48 2.90 -1.10
CA GLY A 62 -22.07 4.23 -1.31
C GLY A 62 -21.20 5.38 -0.75
N GLU A 63 -19.94 5.12 -0.41
CA GLU A 63 -19.02 6.09 0.21
C GLU A 63 -18.14 6.83 -0.80
N ALA A 64 -18.20 6.47 -2.10
CA ALA A 64 -17.28 6.97 -3.12
C ALA A 64 -17.20 8.51 -3.20
N LEU A 65 -18.35 9.20 -3.17
CA LEU A 65 -18.39 10.66 -3.24
C LEU A 65 -17.80 11.32 -1.99
N GLU A 66 -18.00 10.72 -0.81
CA GLU A 66 -17.42 11.21 0.43
C GLU A 66 -15.88 11.15 0.36
N TRP A 67 -15.32 10.01 -0.02
CA TRP A 67 -13.88 9.83 -0.11
C TRP A 67 -13.24 10.67 -1.21
N LEU A 68 -13.95 10.89 -2.32
CA LEU A 68 -13.54 11.85 -3.35
C LEU A 68 -13.44 13.27 -2.78
N SER A 69 -14.46 13.72 -2.04
CA SER A 69 -14.48 15.04 -1.40
C SER A 69 -13.35 15.19 -0.39
N ARG A 70 -13.08 14.16 0.44
CA ARG A 70 -11.97 14.15 1.40
C ARG A 70 -10.61 14.27 0.70
N SER A 71 -10.37 13.55 -0.40
CA SER A 71 -9.13 13.67 -1.18
C SER A 71 -8.95 15.05 -1.78
N GLN A 72 -10.02 15.64 -2.30
CA GLN A 72 -9.99 17.00 -2.85
C GLN A 72 -9.74 18.06 -1.78
N ALA A 73 -10.27 17.89 -0.57
CA ALA A 73 -10.05 18.81 0.56
C ALA A 73 -8.57 18.90 0.98
N VAL A 74 -7.77 17.88 0.69
CA VAL A 74 -6.31 17.87 0.89
C VAL A 74 -5.53 18.06 -0.42
N GLU A 75 -6.18 18.65 -1.43
CA GLU A 75 -5.64 18.93 -2.77
C GLU A 75 -5.04 17.70 -3.47
N ASN A 76 -5.48 16.49 -3.08
CA ASN A 76 -4.93 15.21 -3.48
C ASN A 76 -3.42 15.03 -3.18
N ARG A 77 -2.81 15.88 -2.35
CA ARG A 77 -1.36 15.92 -2.07
C ARG A 77 -1.00 15.94 -0.58
N GLY A 78 -1.98 16.01 0.32
CA GLY A 78 -1.75 15.92 1.77
C GLY A 78 -1.51 14.49 2.29
N PRO A 79 -1.48 14.31 3.63
CA PRO A 79 -1.47 12.99 4.27
C PRO A 79 -2.58 12.08 3.73
N CYS A 80 -2.38 10.77 3.81
CA CYS A 80 -3.37 9.80 3.32
C CYS A 80 -4.71 10.01 4.03
N VAL A 81 -5.80 10.16 3.26
CA VAL A 81 -7.14 10.43 3.81
C VAL A 81 -7.68 9.29 4.68
N PHE A 82 -7.10 8.09 4.57
CA PHE A 82 -7.44 6.94 5.42
C PHE A 82 -6.64 6.87 6.72
N TYR A 83 -5.77 7.85 6.99
CA TYR A 83 -5.07 7.93 8.27
C TYR A 83 -6.04 8.22 9.41
N GLN A 84 -6.03 7.37 10.43
CA GLN A 84 -6.76 7.56 11.68
C GLN A 84 -5.74 7.77 12.82
N PRO A 85 -5.56 9.00 13.30
CA PRO A 85 -4.70 9.26 14.45
C PRO A 85 -5.27 8.61 15.72
N ASP A 86 -4.39 8.22 16.63
CA ASP A 86 -4.79 7.76 17.95
C ASP A 86 -5.26 8.96 18.79
N PRO A 87 -6.46 8.91 19.40
CA PRO A 87 -6.99 10.05 20.14
C PRO A 87 -6.31 10.27 21.50
N PHE A 88 -5.56 9.30 22.01
CA PHE A 88 -4.95 9.34 23.34
C PHE A 88 -3.41 9.39 23.31
N VAL A 89 -2.79 8.86 22.26
CA VAL A 89 -1.33 8.78 22.14
C VAL A 89 -0.84 9.59 20.93
N PRO A 90 -0.33 10.82 21.15
CA PRO A 90 0.18 11.65 20.07
C PRO A 90 1.26 10.95 19.24
N GLY A 91 1.15 11.03 17.92
CA GLY A 91 2.08 10.39 16.97
C GLY A 91 1.79 8.92 16.68
N ASN A 92 0.83 8.31 17.38
CA ASN A 92 0.26 7.02 17.00
C ASN A 92 -0.93 7.20 16.05
N GLY A 93 -1.22 6.15 15.30
CA GLY A 93 -2.36 6.06 14.43
C GLY A 93 -2.38 4.73 13.68
N ARG A 94 -3.30 4.63 12.73
CA ARG A 94 -3.51 3.44 11.90
C ARG A 94 -4.14 3.85 10.58
N CYS A 95 -4.14 2.96 9.59
CA CYS A 95 -4.97 3.19 8.40
C CYS A 95 -6.32 2.50 8.57
N SER A 96 -7.39 3.11 8.07
CA SER A 96 -8.75 2.59 8.20
C SER A 96 -9.12 1.50 7.19
N VAL A 97 -8.23 1.22 6.22
CA VAL A 97 -8.46 0.34 5.06
C VAL A 97 -7.35 -0.70 4.89
N TYR A 98 -6.92 -1.37 5.97
CA TYR A 98 -5.81 -2.35 5.95
C TYR A 98 -5.94 -3.39 4.83
N GLU A 99 -7.14 -3.92 4.64
CA GLU A 99 -7.43 -4.96 3.64
C GLU A 99 -7.22 -4.46 2.21
N PHE A 100 -7.37 -3.17 1.95
CA PHE A 100 -7.32 -2.58 0.61
C PHE A 100 -6.09 -1.69 0.39
N ARG A 101 -5.06 -1.84 1.22
CA ARG A 101 -3.80 -1.12 1.04
C ARG A 101 -3.17 -1.44 -0.32
N PRO A 102 -2.66 -0.42 -1.03
CA PRO A 102 -1.82 -0.67 -2.20
C PRO A 102 -0.50 -1.32 -1.79
N SER A 103 0.25 -1.82 -2.78
CA SER A 103 1.49 -2.58 -2.54
C SER A 103 2.51 -1.77 -1.75
N LEU A 104 2.69 -0.48 -2.06
CA LEU A 104 3.65 0.37 -1.34
C LEU A 104 3.37 0.41 0.17
N CYS A 105 2.10 0.50 0.56
CA CYS A 105 1.68 0.52 1.97
C CYS A 105 1.82 -0.84 2.68
N ARG A 106 1.87 -1.95 1.94
CA ARG A 106 2.13 -3.31 2.47
C ARG A 106 3.62 -3.59 2.60
N LEU A 107 4.40 -3.15 1.61
CA LEU A 107 5.84 -3.33 1.52
C LEU A 107 6.60 -2.41 2.47
N PHE A 108 6.01 -1.28 2.87
CA PHE A 108 6.67 -0.27 3.69
C PHE A 108 7.32 -0.90 4.93
N ALA A 109 8.64 -0.77 5.04
CA ALA A 109 9.47 -1.29 6.12
C ALA A 109 9.71 -2.81 6.17
N PHE A 110 9.03 -3.60 5.34
CA PHE A 110 9.12 -5.07 5.31
C PHE A 110 9.63 -5.63 3.98
N ALA A 111 9.99 -4.76 3.04
CA ALA A 111 10.46 -5.14 1.73
C ALA A 111 11.95 -4.83 1.53
N THR A 112 12.49 -5.39 0.45
CA THR A 112 13.87 -5.22 0.02
C THR A 112 13.96 -4.30 -1.19
N VAL A 113 15.13 -3.68 -1.31
CA VAL A 113 15.60 -3.04 -2.53
C VAL A 113 16.83 -3.78 -3.02
N THR A 114 17.05 -3.78 -4.33
CA THR A 114 18.26 -4.38 -4.90
C THR A 114 19.40 -3.37 -4.79
N ASN A 115 20.46 -3.73 -4.07
CA ASN A 115 21.63 -2.87 -3.93
C ASN A 115 22.51 -2.90 -5.19
N LYS A 116 23.58 -2.08 -5.20
CA LYS A 116 24.52 -1.99 -6.34
C LYS A 116 25.22 -3.30 -6.71
N GLN A 117 25.23 -4.29 -5.81
CA GLN A 117 25.82 -5.61 -6.01
C GLN A 117 24.79 -6.64 -6.49
N GLY A 118 23.55 -6.21 -6.79
CA GLY A 118 22.47 -7.11 -7.20
C GLY A 118 21.87 -7.93 -6.06
N LYS A 119 22.21 -7.63 -4.80
CA LYS A 119 21.71 -8.37 -3.62
C LYS A 119 20.51 -7.64 -2.99
N PRO A 120 19.52 -8.38 -2.46
CA PRO A 120 18.42 -7.79 -1.71
C PRO A 120 18.94 -7.19 -0.39
N GLU A 121 18.51 -5.97 -0.09
CA GLU A 121 18.76 -5.28 1.17
C GLU A 121 17.45 -4.76 1.76
N LEU A 122 17.24 -4.97 3.06
CA LEU A 122 16.07 -4.47 3.78
C LEU A 122 15.95 -2.94 3.70
N ALA A 123 14.80 -2.47 3.20
CA ALA A 123 14.41 -1.08 3.22
C ALA A 123 13.68 -0.72 4.53
N ALA A 124 14.42 -0.73 5.64
CA ALA A 124 13.86 -0.48 6.98
C ALA A 124 13.34 0.97 7.14
N CYS A 125 12.18 1.11 7.80
CA CYS A 125 11.62 2.41 8.18
C CYS A 125 12.47 3.09 9.26
N ILE A 126 12.42 4.42 9.29
CA ILE A 126 13.09 5.23 10.33
C ILE A 126 12.70 4.79 11.75
N ARG A 127 11.42 4.47 11.98
CA ARG A 127 10.95 3.99 13.29
C ARG A 127 11.57 2.65 13.70
N HIS A 128 11.79 1.73 12.76
CA HIS A 128 12.50 0.49 13.06
C HIS A 128 13.96 0.74 13.38
N LYS A 129 14.62 1.65 12.64
CA LYS A 129 16.03 2.00 12.90
C LYS A 129 16.22 2.65 14.27
N GLU A 130 15.27 3.47 14.71
CA GLU A 130 15.30 4.16 16.01
C GLU A 130 14.94 3.24 17.18
N MET A 131 13.87 2.44 17.03
CA MET A 131 13.29 1.69 18.17
C MET A 131 13.73 0.23 18.24
N MET A 132 14.17 -0.36 17.13
CA MET A 132 14.49 -1.79 17.02
C MET A 132 15.78 -2.04 16.21
N PRO A 133 16.89 -1.33 16.49
CA PRO A 133 18.10 -1.40 15.67
C PRO A 133 18.70 -2.81 15.60
N GLU A 134 18.64 -3.57 16.70
CA GLU A 134 19.12 -4.96 16.74
C GLU A 134 18.29 -5.88 15.85
N THR A 135 16.97 -5.80 15.93
CA THR A 135 16.05 -6.56 15.06
C THR A 135 16.25 -6.21 13.59
N VAL A 136 16.50 -4.93 13.26
CA VAL A 136 16.83 -4.50 11.90
C VAL A 136 18.13 -5.13 11.42
N ALA A 137 19.18 -5.13 12.26
CA ALA A 137 20.47 -5.73 11.92
C ALA A 137 20.35 -7.25 11.70
N GLN A 138 19.62 -7.95 12.59
CA GLN A 138 19.33 -9.38 12.45
C GLN A 138 18.54 -9.68 11.18
N THR A 139 17.51 -8.87 10.88
CA THR A 139 16.71 -9.03 9.65
C THR A 139 17.57 -8.83 8.40
N LYS A 140 18.46 -7.83 8.40
CA LYS A 140 19.40 -7.60 7.30
C LYS A 140 20.33 -8.79 7.09
N ALA A 141 20.87 -9.36 8.17
CA ALA A 141 21.72 -10.55 8.09
C ALA A 141 20.94 -11.77 7.55
N ALA A 142 19.74 -12.02 8.08
CA ALA A 142 18.90 -13.12 7.63
C ALA A 142 18.53 -13.02 6.14
N ILE A 143 18.21 -11.82 5.64
CA ILE A 143 17.96 -11.60 4.20
C ILE A 143 19.23 -11.84 3.38
N ALA A 144 20.39 -11.39 3.86
CA ALA A 144 21.67 -11.65 3.20
C ALA A 144 22.02 -13.14 3.14
N ASP A 145 21.56 -13.92 4.13
CA ASP A 145 21.71 -15.38 4.23
C ASP A 145 20.60 -16.16 3.49
N GLY A 146 19.70 -15.47 2.78
CA GLY A 146 18.71 -16.08 1.89
C GLY A 146 17.29 -16.16 2.43
N LEU A 147 16.97 -15.50 3.55
CA LEU A 147 15.59 -15.38 4.01
C LEU A 147 14.76 -14.62 2.94
N PRO A 148 13.64 -15.18 2.44
CA PRO A 148 12.83 -14.52 1.45
C PRO A 148 12.15 -13.28 2.05
N ALA A 149 12.11 -12.21 1.26
CA ALA A 149 11.40 -10.98 1.58
C ALA A 149 10.88 -10.36 0.28
N PRO A 150 9.72 -9.69 0.30
CA PRO A 150 9.18 -9.07 -0.91
C PRO A 150 10.13 -7.97 -1.40
N ASN A 151 10.24 -7.77 -2.72
CA ASN A 151 11.09 -6.75 -3.31
C ASN A 151 10.26 -5.69 -4.04
N PHE A 152 10.59 -4.40 -3.83
CA PHE A 152 9.84 -3.31 -4.45
C PHE A 152 9.82 -3.36 -5.99
N ALA A 153 10.96 -3.66 -6.62
CA ALA A 153 11.07 -3.68 -8.08
C ALA A 153 10.29 -4.85 -8.67
N GLU A 154 10.39 -6.03 -8.07
CA GLU A 154 9.68 -7.24 -8.52
C GLU A 154 8.17 -7.04 -8.48
N ILE A 155 7.63 -6.55 -7.37
CA ILE A 155 6.20 -6.27 -7.23
C ILE A 155 5.75 -5.18 -8.20
N SER A 156 6.55 -4.14 -8.40
CA SER A 156 6.23 -3.08 -9.36
C SER A 156 6.15 -3.60 -10.79
N ILE A 157 7.06 -4.51 -11.17
CA ILE A 157 7.06 -5.15 -12.49
C ILE A 157 5.81 -6.03 -12.66
N GLN A 158 5.45 -6.82 -11.64
CA GLN A 158 4.26 -7.66 -11.68
C GLN A 158 2.99 -6.83 -11.92
N LEU A 159 2.81 -5.73 -11.18
CA LEU A 159 1.66 -4.83 -11.36
C LEU A 159 1.63 -4.18 -12.75
N ALA A 160 2.79 -3.71 -13.22
CA ALA A 160 2.92 -3.10 -14.54
C ALA A 160 2.60 -4.06 -15.71
N MET A 161 2.79 -5.37 -15.50
CA MET A 161 2.45 -6.40 -16.49
C MET A 161 0.95 -6.70 -16.58
N LEU A 162 0.15 -6.35 -15.57
CA LEU A 162 -1.29 -6.65 -15.57
C LEU A 162 -2.09 -5.67 -16.43
N ASP A 163 -1.81 -4.38 -16.31
CA ASP A 163 -2.55 -3.30 -16.98
C ASP A 163 -1.66 -2.04 -17.09
N PRO A 164 -1.76 -1.24 -18.18
CA PRO A 164 -0.97 -0.01 -18.34
C PRO A 164 -1.11 0.99 -17.18
N SER A 165 -2.26 1.00 -16.49
CA SER A 165 -2.48 1.84 -15.31
C SER A 165 -1.74 1.38 -14.06
N GLY A 166 -0.98 0.28 -14.14
CA GLY A 166 -0.02 -0.20 -13.13
C GLY A 166 1.40 0.35 -13.31
N ILE A 167 1.63 1.26 -14.26
CA ILE A 167 2.95 1.86 -14.53
C ILE A 167 3.08 3.24 -13.90
N GLU A 168 2.13 4.12 -14.20
CA GLU A 168 2.17 5.51 -13.75
C GLU A 168 1.79 5.62 -12.28
N ARG A 169 2.63 6.33 -11.53
CA ARG A 169 2.46 6.53 -10.09
C ARG A 169 1.99 7.95 -9.80
N PHE A 170 1.11 8.03 -8.81
CA PHE A 170 0.56 9.28 -8.31
C PHE A 170 0.64 9.29 -6.79
N PRO A 171 0.64 10.48 -6.14
CA PRO A 171 0.35 10.59 -4.72
C PRO A 171 -0.91 9.79 -4.35
N ILE A 172 -0.91 9.10 -3.21
CA ILE A 172 -1.93 8.12 -2.85
C ILE A 172 -3.37 8.66 -2.94
N ASN A 173 -3.59 9.91 -2.52
CA ASN A 173 -4.90 10.55 -2.59
C ASN A 173 -5.31 10.87 -4.05
N GLN A 174 -4.35 11.21 -4.91
CA GLN A 174 -4.60 11.41 -6.34
C GLN A 174 -4.90 10.08 -7.03
N ALA A 175 -4.16 9.02 -6.73
CA ALA A 175 -4.44 7.67 -7.24
C ALA A 175 -5.84 7.21 -6.82
N LEU A 176 -6.26 7.46 -5.57
CA LEU A 176 -7.62 7.19 -5.09
C LEU A 176 -8.66 7.93 -5.93
N THR A 177 -8.49 9.24 -6.12
CA THR A 177 -9.42 10.07 -6.89
C THR A 177 -9.60 9.54 -8.31
N LEU A 178 -8.50 9.22 -9.00
CA LEU A 178 -8.54 8.65 -10.36
C LEU A 178 -9.19 7.27 -10.39
N ALA A 179 -8.94 6.43 -9.38
CA ALA A 179 -9.56 5.11 -9.25
C ALA A 179 -11.08 5.22 -9.05
N LEU A 180 -11.54 6.08 -8.13
CA LEU A 180 -12.96 6.33 -7.88
C LEU A 180 -13.69 6.86 -9.13
N GLN A 181 -13.08 7.80 -9.86
CA GLN A 181 -13.62 8.30 -11.11
C GLN A 181 -13.73 7.20 -12.18
N ARG A 182 -12.70 6.35 -12.31
CA ARG A 182 -12.71 5.23 -13.26
C ARG A 182 -13.79 4.20 -12.93
N VAL A 183 -13.95 3.85 -11.65
CA VAL A 183 -15.01 2.94 -11.19
C VAL A 183 -16.39 3.52 -11.45
N GLY A 184 -16.64 4.77 -11.03
CA GLY A 184 -17.93 5.43 -11.22
C GLY A 184 -18.32 5.59 -12.69
N LEU A 185 -17.37 5.94 -13.57
CA LEU A 185 -17.61 6.01 -15.00
C LEU A 185 -18.03 4.66 -15.58
N ILE A 186 -17.34 3.58 -15.19
CA ILE A 186 -17.67 2.24 -15.67
C ILE A 186 -19.06 1.81 -15.16
N ALA A 187 -19.36 2.04 -13.88
CA ALA A 187 -20.67 1.70 -13.31
C ALA A 187 -21.83 2.41 -14.03
N GLN A 188 -21.64 3.69 -14.40
CA GLN A 188 -22.63 4.44 -15.20
C GLN A 188 -22.81 3.87 -16.61
N LEU A 189 -21.72 3.41 -17.25
CA LEU A 189 -21.77 2.84 -18.60
C LEU A 189 -22.34 1.41 -18.62
N THR A 190 -22.19 0.64 -17.54
CA THR A 190 -22.68 -0.76 -17.46
C THR A 190 -24.12 -0.87 -16.94
N GLY A 191 -24.74 0.23 -16.51
CA GLY A 191 -26.11 0.24 -16.01
C GLY A 191 -26.25 -0.22 -14.56
N ASP A 192 -25.14 -0.36 -13.82
CA ASP A 192 -25.13 -0.59 -12.37
C ASP A 192 -25.30 0.72 -11.58
N GLY A 193 -25.94 1.71 -12.20
CA GLY A 193 -26.34 2.95 -11.54
C GLY A 193 -27.45 2.64 -10.56
N GLY A 194 -27.09 2.50 -9.29
CA GLY A 194 -28.03 2.30 -8.19
C GLY A 194 -29.21 3.25 -8.28
N GLU A 195 -30.40 2.66 -8.42
CA GLU A 195 -31.65 3.21 -7.87
C GLU A 195 -31.66 3.03 -6.34
#